data_AF-A0A2T6C591-F1
#
_entry.id   AF-A0A2T6C591-F1
#
_cell.length_a   1.000
_cell.length_b   1.000
_cell.length_c   1.000
_cell.angle_alpha   90.00
_cell.angle_beta   90.00
_cell.angle_gamma   90.00
#
_symmetry.space_group_name_H-M   'P 1'
#
loop_
_entity.id
_entity.type
_entity.pdbx_description
1 polymer ?
#
loop_
_entity_poly.entity_id
_entity_poly.type
_entity_poly.pdbx_seq_one_letter_code
_entity_poly.pdbx_strand_id
1 'polypeptide(L)'
;MSDLISSNNFKSFIKGTNTVSKVYGHRQNVPDFQIKYLDDKIIISGNFELADDLVFHENEVFDKELFFDGGNYKNIIFRGGRFTKIFFRRGTFKGYISIRGGYIDNLILLGGNFLRWLGTLDGVINNDDNERVLAEEPLVINRFEIEGGSYLHNIWLSGGDIKSLEIKCVTPIIIHCMPNDDKLFDISKNTYKYKFESKPRINNLLLSRYSNKNTFYHFSELSLKNLFFENFTNLGNITISKISLSENITIKYSDLGKLTFIDCDFSNREMLFLSSKINDITLAGAKFPSPKKINSLINNKEQKKLAVSQIKKVFQNIGDSLTASEYKAEELNTYESTLNWSWEKINLYLNKLTNNHGQNWIQPLVLLLISTAFFFSIYCFSLGFKFELKSYQNIEVFLKNCSYYFEFLNPIRKSDFLPKILLGSEKLRDISNVTYLIDSVAKIFNGYLLYQFIAAFRKFGRMN
;
A
#
# COMPACT_ATOMS: atom_id res chain seq x y z
N MET A 1 42.34 -15.73 -28.90
CA MET A 1 41.22 -16.39 -28.19
C MET A 1 41.45 -16.15 -26.71
N SER A 2 40.42 -15.82 -25.94
CA SER A 2 40.53 -15.79 -24.48
C SER A 2 40.71 -17.21 -23.97
N ASP A 3 41.62 -17.42 -23.03
CA ASP A 3 41.80 -18.73 -22.40
C ASP A 3 40.52 -19.13 -21.66
N LEU A 4 40.05 -20.36 -21.90
CA LEU A 4 38.87 -20.91 -21.23
C LEU A 4 39.28 -21.47 -19.86
N ILE A 5 38.59 -21.04 -18.80
CA ILE A 5 38.81 -21.56 -17.44
C ILE A 5 37.69 -22.55 -17.12
N SER A 6 38.03 -23.80 -16.74
CA SER A 6 37.04 -24.76 -16.26
C SER A 6 36.49 -24.37 -14.89
N SER A 7 35.23 -24.70 -14.63
CA SER A 7 34.51 -24.45 -13.38
C SER A 7 35.24 -25.03 -12.17
N ASN A 8 35.81 -26.23 -12.30
CA ASN A 8 36.62 -26.88 -11.26
C ASN A 8 37.88 -26.09 -10.93
N ASN A 9 38.60 -25.62 -11.95
CA ASN A 9 39.78 -24.78 -11.74
C ASN A 9 39.37 -23.45 -11.10
N PHE A 10 38.28 -22.84 -11.60
CA PHE A 10 37.72 -21.61 -11.06
C PHE A 10 37.41 -21.74 -9.56
N LYS A 11 36.70 -22.80 -9.16
CA LYS A 11 36.42 -23.10 -7.75
C LYS A 11 37.67 -23.35 -6.91
N SER A 12 38.67 -24.04 -7.47
CA SER A 12 39.94 -24.28 -6.78
C SER A 12 40.67 -22.97 -6.45
N PHE A 13 40.53 -21.96 -7.32
CA PHE A 13 40.99 -20.62 -7.01
C PHE A 13 40.11 -19.98 -5.94
N ILE A 14 38.78 -19.98 -6.02
CA ILE A 14 37.96 -19.39 -4.94
C ILE A 14 38.29 -20.00 -3.57
N LYS A 15 38.54 -21.32 -3.51
CA LYS A 15 38.90 -22.03 -2.27
C LYS A 15 40.34 -21.78 -1.80
N GLY A 16 41.16 -21.07 -2.57
CA GLY A 16 42.57 -20.81 -2.25
C GLY A 16 43.46 -22.04 -2.35
N THR A 17 42.98 -23.15 -2.90
CA THR A 17 43.78 -24.38 -3.07
C THR A 17 44.77 -24.27 -4.23
N ASN A 18 44.55 -23.33 -5.15
CA ASN A 18 45.45 -23.04 -6.25
C ASN A 18 46.10 -21.66 -6.07
N THR A 19 47.42 -21.64 -6.05
CA THR A 19 48.25 -20.45 -5.73
C THR A 19 48.44 -19.50 -6.91
N VAL A 20 48.04 -19.91 -8.13
CA VAL A 20 48.14 -19.06 -9.32
C VAL A 20 47.07 -17.96 -9.26
N SER A 21 47.46 -16.83 -8.68
CA SER A 21 46.63 -15.61 -8.54
C SER A 21 46.39 -14.86 -9.86
N LYS A 22 47.13 -15.18 -10.92
CA LYS A 22 47.10 -14.49 -12.22
C LYS A 22 47.31 -15.47 -13.38
N VAL A 23 46.39 -15.46 -14.35
CA VAL A 23 46.57 -16.14 -15.63
C VAL A 23 46.76 -15.06 -16.69
N TYR A 24 47.90 -15.10 -17.37
CA TYR A 24 48.27 -14.14 -18.41
C TYR A 24 47.91 -14.73 -19.77
N GLY A 25 47.11 -14.00 -20.55
CA GLY A 25 46.84 -14.37 -21.94
C GLY A 25 47.90 -13.83 -22.90
N HIS A 26 47.60 -13.87 -24.19
CA HIS A 26 48.53 -13.49 -25.26
C HIS A 26 48.97 -12.01 -25.25
N ARG A 27 48.25 -11.12 -24.56
CA ARG A 27 48.67 -9.72 -24.39
C ARG A 27 49.64 -9.63 -23.22
N GLN A 28 50.92 -9.48 -23.55
CA GLN A 28 51.98 -9.34 -22.54
C GLN A 28 51.65 -8.19 -21.56
N ASN A 29 51.75 -8.48 -20.26
CA ASN A 29 51.66 -7.56 -19.10
C ASN A 29 50.29 -7.24 -18.47
N VAL A 30 49.15 -7.75 -18.99
CA VAL A 30 47.86 -7.65 -18.28
C VAL A 30 47.28 -9.04 -18.08
N PRO A 31 47.03 -9.50 -16.84
CA PRO A 31 46.41 -10.80 -16.62
C PRO A 31 44.98 -10.78 -17.16
N ASP A 32 44.65 -11.77 -18.00
CA ASP A 32 43.28 -11.98 -18.50
C ASP A 32 42.35 -12.45 -17.37
N PHE A 33 42.92 -13.01 -16.31
CA PHE A 33 42.21 -13.42 -15.11
C PHE A 33 43.05 -13.16 -13.87
N GLN A 34 42.44 -12.52 -12.87
CA GLN A 34 43.07 -12.22 -11.60
C GLN A 34 42.13 -12.57 -10.46
N ILE A 35 42.66 -13.28 -9.46
CA ILE A 35 42.01 -13.46 -8.16
C ILE A 35 42.85 -12.77 -7.09
N LYS A 36 42.22 -11.83 -6.39
CA LYS A 36 42.80 -11.14 -5.25
C LYS A 36 42.15 -11.64 -3.97
N TYR A 37 42.94 -12.30 -3.13
CA TYR A 37 42.53 -12.64 -1.77
C TYR A 37 42.85 -11.47 -0.85
N LEU A 38 41.84 -11.01 -0.13
CA LEU A 38 41.94 -10.12 1.01
C LEU A 38 41.52 -10.91 2.26
N ASP A 39 41.71 -10.32 3.44
CA ASP A 39 41.40 -10.98 4.72
C ASP A 39 39.96 -11.51 4.73
N ASP A 40 39.01 -10.69 4.29
CA ASP A 40 37.57 -10.94 4.30
C ASP A 40 36.95 -11.11 2.90
N LYS A 41 37.73 -11.00 1.80
CA LYS A 41 37.20 -10.94 0.43
C LYS A 41 37.97 -11.79 -0.56
N ILE A 42 37.26 -12.29 -1.56
CA ILE A 42 37.79 -12.91 -2.77
C ILE A 42 37.26 -12.11 -3.95
N ILE A 43 38.16 -11.40 -4.64
CA ILE A 43 37.81 -10.58 -5.79
C ILE A 43 38.26 -11.28 -7.05
N ILE A 44 37.29 -11.60 -7.91
CA ILE A 44 37.49 -12.22 -9.22
C ILE A 44 37.29 -11.15 -10.28
N SER A 45 38.34 -10.88 -11.06
CA SER A 45 38.31 -9.88 -12.12
C SER A 45 39.13 -10.32 -13.33
N GLY A 46 38.95 -9.61 -14.46
CA GLY A 46 39.68 -9.86 -15.70
C GLY A 46 38.77 -9.96 -16.93
N ASN A 47 39.35 -10.35 -18.05
CA ASN A 47 38.69 -10.66 -19.31
C ASN A 47 38.92 -12.14 -19.67
N PHE A 48 38.19 -13.02 -18.99
CA PHE A 48 38.22 -14.46 -19.22
C PHE A 48 36.84 -14.98 -19.65
N GLU A 49 36.79 -16.23 -20.11
CA GLU A 49 35.54 -16.93 -20.40
C GLU A 49 35.53 -18.30 -19.71
N LEU A 50 34.42 -18.65 -19.05
CA LEU A 50 34.26 -19.98 -18.45
C LEU A 50 34.00 -21.03 -19.54
N ALA A 51 34.67 -22.18 -19.42
CA ALA A 51 34.51 -23.30 -20.35
C ALA A 51 33.12 -23.97 -20.23
N ASP A 52 32.58 -23.99 -19.02
CA ASP A 52 31.41 -24.75 -18.56
C ASP A 52 30.64 -23.98 -17.47
N ASP A 53 29.59 -24.58 -16.93
CA ASP A 53 28.73 -23.97 -15.92
C ASP A 53 29.40 -23.94 -14.54
N LEU A 54 29.36 -22.80 -13.85
CA LEU A 54 29.85 -22.68 -12.48
C LEU A 54 28.74 -23.09 -11.51
N VAL A 55 28.80 -24.32 -10.99
CA VAL A 55 27.74 -24.88 -10.12
C VAL A 55 28.21 -24.96 -8.68
N PHE A 56 27.61 -24.24 -7.73
CA PHE A 56 27.85 -24.38 -6.28
C PHE A 56 26.89 -25.38 -5.63
N HIS A 57 27.38 -26.19 -4.68
CA HIS A 57 26.64 -27.29 -4.02
C HIS A 57 26.38 -27.04 -2.53
N GLU A 58 25.45 -27.78 -1.91
CA GLU A 58 25.01 -27.63 -0.50
C GLU A 58 26.16 -27.61 0.53
N ASN A 59 27.18 -28.43 0.32
CA ASN A 59 28.26 -28.63 1.29
C ASN A 59 29.35 -27.55 1.19
N GLU A 60 29.19 -26.58 0.28
CA GLU A 60 30.18 -25.52 0.09
C GLU A 60 29.89 -24.32 1.00
N VAL A 61 30.88 -24.01 1.85
CA VAL A 61 30.83 -22.86 2.76
C VAL A 61 31.87 -21.83 2.32
N PHE A 62 31.41 -20.59 2.13
CA PHE A 62 32.23 -19.44 1.77
C PHE A 62 32.03 -18.34 2.80
N ASP A 63 32.92 -18.33 3.81
CA ASP A 63 32.88 -17.35 4.89
C ASP A 63 33.39 -15.96 4.45
N LYS A 64 34.14 -15.88 3.35
CA LYS A 64 34.62 -14.63 2.73
C LYS A 64 33.61 -14.06 1.73
N GLU A 65 33.63 -12.74 1.55
CA GLU A 65 32.83 -12.06 0.53
C GLU A 65 33.33 -12.41 -0.89
N LEU A 66 32.43 -12.88 -1.77
CA LEU A 66 32.75 -13.24 -3.15
C LEU A 66 32.34 -12.13 -4.13
N PHE A 67 33.32 -11.55 -4.83
CA PHE A 67 33.09 -10.49 -5.82
C PHE A 67 33.34 -10.98 -7.24
N PHE A 68 32.29 -10.94 -8.06
CA PHE A 68 32.35 -11.05 -9.51
C PHE A 68 32.46 -9.65 -10.12
N ASP A 69 33.69 -9.25 -10.48
CA ASP A 69 34.06 -7.90 -10.89
C ASP A 69 34.76 -7.86 -12.26
N GLY A 70 34.03 -8.27 -13.29
CA GLY A 70 34.55 -8.43 -14.65
C GLY A 70 34.47 -9.88 -15.12
N GLY A 71 34.87 -10.14 -16.37
CA GLY A 71 34.81 -11.47 -16.99
C GLY A 71 33.56 -11.69 -17.85
N ASN A 72 33.61 -12.76 -18.64
CA ASN A 72 32.49 -13.27 -19.43
C ASN A 72 32.04 -14.61 -18.87
N TYR A 73 30.89 -14.63 -18.20
CA TYR A 73 30.38 -15.83 -17.54
C TYR A 73 29.39 -16.55 -18.45
N LYS A 74 29.46 -17.90 -18.46
CA LYS A 74 28.38 -18.77 -18.96
C LYS A 74 27.27 -18.83 -17.91
N ASN A 75 26.80 -20.02 -17.54
CA ASN A 75 25.80 -20.14 -16.47
C ASN A 75 26.50 -20.16 -15.11
N ILE A 76 25.91 -19.48 -14.13
CA ILE A 76 26.30 -19.58 -12.72
C ILE A 76 25.09 -20.13 -11.97
N ILE A 77 25.26 -21.27 -11.31
CA ILE A 77 24.17 -22.00 -10.67
C ILE A 77 24.53 -22.23 -9.21
N PHE A 78 23.68 -21.78 -8.29
CA PHE A 78 23.80 -22.07 -6.87
C PHE A 78 22.72 -23.10 -6.51
N ARG A 79 23.10 -24.35 -6.24
CA ARG A 79 22.16 -25.42 -5.85
C ARG A 79 22.01 -25.56 -4.33
N GLY A 80 22.85 -24.86 -3.58
CA GLY A 80 22.96 -24.87 -2.13
C GLY A 80 24.21 -24.11 -1.71
N GLY A 81 24.59 -24.26 -0.44
CA GLY A 81 25.81 -23.72 0.14
C GLY A 81 25.52 -22.55 1.07
N ARG A 82 26.56 -22.15 1.81
CA ARG A 82 26.49 -21.03 2.75
C ARG A 82 27.44 -19.92 2.32
N PHE A 83 26.90 -18.73 2.09
CA PHE A 83 27.66 -17.59 1.59
C PHE A 83 27.45 -16.37 2.49
N THR A 84 28.53 -15.78 3.00
CA THR A 84 28.46 -14.51 3.73
C THR A 84 28.01 -13.37 2.80
N LYS A 85 28.57 -13.31 1.59
CA LYS A 85 28.21 -12.27 0.62
C LYS A 85 28.59 -12.64 -0.79
N ILE A 86 27.69 -12.39 -1.73
CA ILE A 86 27.89 -12.55 -3.15
C ILE A 86 27.62 -11.21 -3.83
N PHE A 87 28.56 -10.77 -4.64
CA PHE A 87 28.54 -9.44 -5.23
C PHE A 87 28.78 -9.49 -6.73
N PHE A 88 27.85 -8.94 -7.52
CA PHE A 88 27.98 -8.80 -8.96
C PHE A 88 28.10 -7.31 -9.29
N ARG A 89 29.27 -6.87 -9.78
CA ARG A 89 29.56 -5.44 -10.01
C ARG A 89 29.81 -5.08 -11.47
N ARG A 90 30.58 -5.92 -12.17
CA ARG A 90 31.04 -5.69 -13.55
C ARG A 90 31.13 -7.03 -14.27
N GLY A 91 31.23 -6.97 -15.60
CA GLY A 91 31.33 -8.15 -16.46
C GLY A 91 30.10 -8.35 -17.34
N THR A 92 30.19 -9.34 -18.21
CA THR A 92 29.10 -9.76 -19.11
C THR A 92 28.69 -11.17 -18.73
N PHE A 93 27.43 -11.35 -18.33
CA PHE A 93 26.86 -12.63 -17.98
C PHE A 93 26.06 -13.13 -19.19
N LYS A 94 26.72 -13.95 -20.02
CA LYS A 94 26.17 -14.46 -21.28
C LYS A 94 25.16 -15.58 -21.05
N GLY A 95 25.34 -16.36 -19.99
CA GLY A 95 24.41 -17.40 -19.54
C GLY A 95 23.46 -16.92 -18.44
N TYR A 96 22.66 -17.84 -17.90
CA TYR A 96 21.74 -17.54 -16.81
C TYR A 96 22.43 -17.61 -15.44
N ILE A 97 21.97 -16.79 -14.50
CA ILE A 97 22.36 -16.90 -13.09
C ILE A 97 21.16 -17.47 -12.34
N SER A 98 21.28 -18.68 -11.83
CA SER A 98 20.21 -19.40 -11.17
C SER A 98 20.58 -19.70 -9.72
N ILE A 99 19.81 -19.16 -8.78
CA ILE A 99 19.97 -19.42 -7.35
C ILE A 99 18.79 -20.29 -6.93
N ARG A 100 19.06 -21.57 -6.62
CA ARG A 100 18.02 -22.59 -6.43
C ARG A 100 17.85 -23.00 -4.96
N GLY A 101 18.89 -22.83 -4.16
CA GLY A 101 18.92 -23.22 -2.74
C GLY A 101 20.12 -22.61 -2.03
N GLY A 102 20.15 -22.79 -0.71
CA GLY A 102 21.25 -22.37 0.15
C GLY A 102 20.96 -21.14 0.97
N TYR A 103 21.93 -20.79 1.81
CA TYR A 103 21.88 -19.63 2.68
C TYR A 103 22.84 -18.56 2.19
N ILE A 104 22.30 -17.40 1.80
CA ILE A 104 23.09 -16.24 1.36
C ILE A 104 22.77 -15.06 2.29
N ASP A 105 23.75 -14.62 3.08
CA ASP A 105 23.51 -13.48 3.97
C ASP A 105 23.31 -12.18 3.17
N ASN A 106 24.15 -11.93 2.15
CA ASN A 106 24.00 -10.76 1.28
C ASN A 106 24.20 -11.10 -0.20
N LEU A 107 23.16 -10.94 -1.02
CA LEU A 107 23.23 -11.02 -2.48
C LEU A 107 23.07 -9.62 -3.07
N ILE A 108 24.09 -9.11 -3.74
CA ILE A 108 24.10 -7.72 -4.22
C ILE A 108 24.41 -7.65 -5.71
N LEU A 109 23.52 -7.03 -6.48
CA LEU A 109 23.66 -6.72 -7.90
C LEU A 109 23.88 -5.22 -8.08
N LEU A 110 25.15 -4.79 -8.13
CA LEU A 110 25.51 -3.40 -8.36
C LEU A 110 25.71 -3.05 -9.83
N GLY A 111 25.95 -4.04 -10.69
CA GLY A 111 26.22 -3.78 -12.10
C GLY A 111 26.55 -5.03 -12.91
N GLY A 112 27.00 -4.80 -14.13
CA GLY A 112 27.23 -5.84 -15.13
C GLY A 112 26.18 -5.83 -16.25
N ASN A 113 26.41 -6.63 -17.28
CA ASN A 113 25.50 -6.81 -18.40
C ASN A 113 24.98 -8.25 -18.41
N PHE A 114 23.74 -8.43 -17.95
CA PHE A 114 23.06 -9.72 -17.88
C PHE A 114 22.31 -9.93 -19.20
N LEU A 115 22.92 -10.72 -20.08
CA LEU A 115 22.38 -10.99 -21.42
C LEU A 115 21.32 -12.09 -21.43
N ARG A 116 21.09 -12.77 -20.30
CA ARG A 116 20.05 -13.77 -20.08
C ARG A 116 19.40 -13.54 -18.70
N TRP A 117 18.40 -14.35 -18.37
CA TRP A 117 17.65 -14.21 -17.13
C TRP A 117 18.56 -14.46 -15.91
N LEU A 118 18.36 -13.66 -14.87
CA LEU A 118 18.84 -13.91 -13.51
C LEU A 118 17.62 -14.29 -12.69
N GLY A 119 17.68 -15.39 -11.96
CA GLY A 119 16.52 -15.75 -11.15
C GLY A 119 16.80 -16.60 -9.94
N THR A 120 15.91 -16.44 -8.96
CA THR A 120 15.80 -17.34 -7.82
C THR A 120 14.69 -18.33 -8.09
N LEU A 121 14.97 -19.60 -7.82
CA LEU A 121 14.01 -20.69 -7.79
C LEU A 121 14.12 -21.29 -6.39
N ASP A 122 13.02 -21.78 -5.84
CA ASP A 122 13.05 -22.56 -4.61
C ASP A 122 12.56 -23.95 -4.98
N GLY A 123 13.39 -24.97 -4.72
CA GLY A 123 13.23 -26.24 -5.40
C GLY A 123 13.79 -27.42 -4.64
N VAL A 124 13.32 -27.65 -3.41
CA VAL A 124 13.69 -28.84 -2.62
C VAL A 124 13.21 -30.13 -3.30
N ILE A 125 12.13 -30.10 -4.09
CA ILE A 125 11.59 -31.31 -4.72
C ILE A 125 11.09 -31.00 -6.13
N ASN A 126 11.73 -31.61 -7.12
CA ASN A 126 11.24 -31.67 -8.48
C ASN A 126 10.95 -33.15 -8.79
N ASN A 127 9.67 -33.52 -8.74
CA ASN A 127 9.19 -34.86 -9.11
C ASN A 127 9.09 -34.99 -10.63
N ASP A 128 10.18 -34.72 -11.33
CA ASP A 128 10.32 -35.18 -12.71
C ASP A 128 10.43 -36.72 -12.69
N ASP A 129 10.11 -37.41 -13.78
CA ASP A 129 10.19 -38.89 -13.89
C ASP A 129 11.63 -39.46 -13.65
N ASN A 130 12.60 -38.58 -13.39
CA ASN A 130 13.99 -38.89 -13.02
C ASN A 130 14.40 -38.44 -11.60
N GLU A 131 13.47 -38.03 -10.73
CA GLU A 131 13.73 -37.59 -9.33
C GLU A 131 14.88 -36.57 -9.18
N ARG A 132 15.07 -35.68 -10.16
CA ARG A 132 16.18 -34.71 -10.11
C ARG A 132 15.83 -33.52 -9.24
N VAL A 133 16.22 -33.61 -7.96
CA VAL A 133 16.26 -32.50 -7.01
C VAL A 133 16.94 -31.27 -7.65
N LEU A 134 16.21 -30.16 -7.78
CA LEU A 134 16.75 -28.92 -8.38
C LEU A 134 17.61 -28.13 -7.39
N ALA A 135 17.33 -28.27 -6.11
CA ALA A 135 18.07 -27.72 -4.98
C ALA A 135 17.97 -28.67 -3.78
N GLU A 136 19.08 -28.88 -3.09
CA GLU A 136 19.15 -29.85 -1.98
C GLU A 136 18.61 -29.26 -0.66
N GLU A 137 18.49 -27.92 -0.58
CA GLU A 137 18.01 -27.18 0.58
C GLU A 137 17.18 -25.94 0.20
N PRO A 138 16.28 -25.45 1.07
CA PRO A 138 15.50 -24.24 0.84
C PRO A 138 16.40 -23.02 0.60
N LEU A 139 15.96 -22.11 -0.27
CA LEU A 139 16.66 -20.85 -0.49
C LEU A 139 16.33 -19.82 0.60
N VAL A 140 17.35 -19.38 1.34
CA VAL A 140 17.23 -18.29 2.32
C VAL A 140 18.20 -17.17 1.96
N ILE A 141 17.67 -15.95 1.79
CA ILE A 141 18.47 -14.76 1.52
C ILE A 141 18.17 -13.69 2.57
N ASN A 142 19.15 -13.30 3.39
CA ASN A 142 18.90 -12.25 4.39
C ASN A 142 18.73 -10.87 3.76
N ARG A 143 19.54 -10.54 2.76
CA ARG A 143 19.47 -9.27 2.03
C ARG A 143 19.76 -9.48 0.55
N PHE A 144 18.80 -9.15 -0.29
CA PHE A 144 18.92 -9.11 -1.74
C PHE A 144 18.81 -7.66 -2.22
N GLU A 145 19.90 -7.09 -2.72
CA GLU A 145 19.96 -5.71 -3.21
C GLU A 145 20.22 -5.66 -4.72
N ILE A 146 19.45 -4.82 -5.41
CA ILE A 146 19.54 -4.58 -6.86
C ILE A 146 19.68 -3.07 -7.10
N GLU A 147 20.87 -2.59 -7.46
CA GLU A 147 21.16 -1.15 -7.54
C GLU A 147 21.54 -0.69 -8.96
N GLY A 148 22.03 -1.57 -9.82
CA GLY A 148 22.46 -1.19 -11.15
C GLY A 148 22.63 -2.37 -12.10
N GLY A 149 23.20 -2.10 -13.28
CA GLY A 149 23.41 -3.09 -14.34
C GLY A 149 22.47 -2.92 -15.52
N SER A 150 22.76 -3.66 -16.58
CA SER A 150 21.92 -3.81 -17.75
C SER A 150 21.34 -5.21 -17.75
N TYR A 151 20.02 -5.32 -17.70
CA TYR A 151 19.30 -6.60 -17.68
C TYR A 151 18.55 -6.72 -18.99
N LEU A 152 19.19 -7.34 -19.98
CA LEU A 152 18.56 -7.51 -21.30
C LEU A 152 17.35 -8.45 -21.20
N HIS A 153 17.42 -9.40 -20.28
CA HIS A 153 16.32 -10.28 -19.92
C HIS A 153 15.94 -10.07 -18.46
N ASN A 154 14.69 -10.40 -18.14
CA ASN A 154 14.07 -10.08 -16.86
C ASN A 154 14.78 -10.77 -15.68
N ILE A 155 14.68 -10.17 -14.49
CA ILE A 155 14.95 -10.84 -13.21
C ILE A 155 13.70 -11.61 -12.80
N TRP A 156 13.85 -12.89 -12.47
CA TRP A 156 12.76 -13.77 -12.05
C TRP A 156 12.95 -14.25 -10.61
N LEU A 157 12.04 -13.88 -9.71
CA LEU A 157 12.04 -14.31 -8.32
C LEU A 157 10.84 -15.21 -8.10
N SER A 158 11.05 -16.52 -8.15
CA SER A 158 9.96 -17.51 -8.14
C SER A 158 9.98 -18.46 -6.95
N GLY A 159 10.79 -18.17 -5.94
CA GLY A 159 10.75 -18.82 -4.63
C GLY A 159 11.79 -18.26 -3.65
N GLY A 160 11.78 -18.82 -2.43
CA GLY A 160 12.76 -18.56 -1.39
C GLY A 160 12.26 -17.62 -0.30
N ASP A 161 12.95 -17.67 0.83
CA ASP A 161 12.76 -16.83 2.00
C ASP A 161 13.71 -15.65 1.97
N ILE A 162 13.22 -14.50 1.52
CA ILE A 162 14.01 -13.28 1.39
C ILE A 162 13.65 -12.34 2.53
N LYS A 163 14.55 -12.13 3.49
CA LYS A 163 14.26 -11.23 4.62
C LYS A 163 14.21 -9.75 4.19
N SER A 164 15.00 -9.34 3.20
CA SER A 164 14.94 -7.98 2.64
C SER A 164 15.25 -8.00 1.15
N LEU A 165 14.32 -7.54 0.32
CA LEU A 165 14.51 -7.27 -1.11
C LEU A 165 14.53 -5.75 -1.33
N GLU A 166 15.70 -5.22 -1.69
CA GLU A 166 15.94 -3.79 -1.90
C GLU A 166 16.20 -3.51 -3.38
N ILE A 167 15.31 -2.77 -4.02
CA ILE A 167 15.48 -2.35 -5.42
C ILE A 167 15.76 -0.85 -5.44
N LYS A 168 16.99 -0.52 -5.85
CA LYS A 168 17.59 0.82 -5.93
C LYS A 168 18.03 1.16 -7.36
N CYS A 169 17.38 0.54 -8.35
CA CYS A 169 17.87 0.49 -9.73
C CYS A 169 17.47 1.72 -10.54
N VAL A 170 18.46 2.46 -11.05
CA VAL A 170 18.23 3.64 -11.92
C VAL A 170 18.07 3.25 -13.40
N THR A 171 18.55 2.06 -13.77
CA THR A 171 18.49 1.56 -15.15
C THR A 171 17.16 0.88 -15.45
N PRO A 172 16.72 0.87 -16.72
CA PRO A 172 15.59 0.04 -17.14
C PRO A 172 15.83 -1.42 -16.78
N ILE A 173 14.89 -2.00 -16.06
CA ILE A 173 14.93 -3.39 -15.63
C ILE A 173 13.50 -3.94 -15.65
N ILE A 174 13.38 -5.22 -15.96
CA ILE A 174 12.14 -5.96 -15.86
C ILE A 174 12.31 -6.93 -14.70
N ILE A 175 11.52 -6.78 -13.64
CA ILE A 175 11.54 -7.70 -12.49
C ILE A 175 10.18 -8.37 -12.40
N HIS A 176 10.18 -9.69 -12.43
CA HIS A 176 9.04 -10.52 -12.12
C HIS A 176 9.29 -11.22 -10.80
N CYS A 177 8.45 -10.96 -9.81
CA CYS A 177 8.37 -11.76 -8.61
C CYS A 177 6.99 -12.40 -8.60
N MET A 178 6.93 -13.68 -8.95
CA MET A 178 5.69 -14.45 -9.04
C MET A 178 6.00 -15.92 -8.77
N PRO A 179 5.06 -16.69 -8.20
CA PRO A 179 5.22 -18.13 -8.06
C PRO A 179 5.64 -18.77 -9.38
N ASN A 180 6.49 -19.80 -9.30
CA ASN A 180 6.81 -20.57 -10.48
C ASN A 180 5.65 -21.52 -10.79
N ASP A 181 4.75 -21.10 -11.68
CA ASP A 181 3.69 -21.97 -12.22
C ASP A 181 4.27 -22.92 -13.30
N ASP A 182 5.41 -23.56 -13.04
CA ASP A 182 5.90 -24.65 -13.89
C ASP A 182 4.91 -25.80 -13.76
N LYS A 183 3.95 -25.87 -14.69
CA LYS A 183 3.01 -26.97 -14.75
C LYS A 183 3.57 -27.98 -15.75
N LEU A 184 4.05 -29.11 -15.27
CA LEU A 184 4.31 -30.26 -16.13
C LEU A 184 2.96 -30.75 -16.69
N PHE A 185 2.77 -30.50 -17.98
CA PHE A 185 1.61 -30.94 -18.73
C PHE A 185 1.78 -32.42 -19.08
N ASP A 186 0.95 -33.29 -18.50
CA ASP A 186 0.92 -34.70 -18.87
C ASP A 186 0.19 -34.84 -20.21
N ILE A 187 0.97 -34.91 -21.30
CA ILE A 187 0.46 -35.01 -22.68
C ILE A 187 -0.48 -36.22 -22.82
N SER A 188 -0.19 -37.33 -22.13
CA SER A 188 -0.99 -38.55 -22.23
C SER A 188 -2.37 -38.40 -21.58
N LYS A 189 -2.49 -37.52 -20.58
CA LYS A 189 -3.72 -37.31 -19.80
C LYS A 189 -4.40 -35.98 -20.09
N ASN A 190 -3.81 -35.13 -20.92
CA ASN A 190 -4.28 -33.77 -21.20
C ASN A 190 -4.58 -32.97 -19.91
N THR A 191 -3.81 -33.20 -18.86
CA THR A 191 -4.00 -32.61 -17.52
C THR A 191 -2.67 -32.18 -16.95
N TYR A 192 -2.67 -31.11 -16.15
CA TYR A 192 -1.49 -30.71 -15.40
C TYR A 192 -1.34 -31.61 -14.17
N LYS A 193 -0.21 -32.31 -14.07
CA LYS A 193 -0.04 -33.38 -13.08
C LYS A 193 0.40 -32.85 -11.72
N TYR A 194 1.21 -31.80 -11.71
CA TYR A 194 1.79 -31.21 -10.49
C TYR A 194 1.81 -29.68 -10.59
N LYS A 195 1.44 -29.02 -9.49
CA LYS A 195 1.61 -27.58 -9.30
C LYS A 195 2.70 -27.37 -8.27
N PHE A 196 3.86 -26.87 -8.68
CA PHE A 196 4.91 -26.47 -7.76
C PHE A 196 4.54 -25.09 -7.19
N GLU A 197 3.98 -25.04 -5.97
CA GLU A 197 3.69 -23.76 -5.33
C GLU A 197 4.90 -23.27 -4.52
N SER A 198 6.00 -22.92 -5.19
CA SER A 198 7.04 -22.10 -4.54
C SER A 198 6.57 -20.65 -4.56
N LYS A 199 5.95 -20.20 -3.46
CA LYS A 199 5.56 -18.79 -3.30
C LYS A 199 6.74 -18.03 -2.69
N PRO A 200 7.28 -16.97 -3.34
CA PRO A 200 8.32 -16.16 -2.71
C PRO A 200 7.79 -15.52 -1.41
N ARG A 201 8.52 -15.70 -0.32
CA ARG A 201 8.24 -15.07 0.98
C ARG A 201 9.25 -13.96 1.20
N ILE A 202 8.82 -12.72 1.02
CA ILE A 202 9.69 -11.55 1.17
C ILE A 202 9.26 -10.79 2.41
N ASN A 203 10.06 -10.72 3.46
CA ASN A 203 9.63 -9.96 4.65
C ASN A 203 9.55 -8.47 4.31
N ASN A 204 10.64 -7.85 3.85
CA ASN A 204 10.66 -6.43 3.54
C ASN A 204 10.92 -6.21 2.05
N LEU A 205 9.96 -5.60 1.34
CA LEU A 205 10.15 -5.13 -0.03
C LEU A 205 10.37 -3.61 -0.01
N LEU A 206 11.57 -3.16 -0.37
CA LEU A 206 11.94 -1.74 -0.43
C LEU A 206 12.20 -1.31 -1.87
N LEU A 207 11.41 -0.36 -2.36
CA LEU A 207 11.69 0.40 -3.58
C LEU A 207 12.25 1.78 -3.19
N SER A 208 13.40 2.14 -3.74
CA SER A 208 14.05 3.42 -3.45
C SER A 208 14.76 4.00 -4.66
N ARG A 209 15.10 5.30 -4.57
CA ARG A 209 15.72 6.10 -5.63
C ARG A 209 14.78 6.41 -6.79
N TYR A 210 14.90 5.72 -7.91
CA TYR A 210 14.28 6.16 -9.15
C TYR A 210 13.99 4.98 -10.07
N SER A 211 12.79 4.92 -10.66
CA SER A 211 12.42 3.96 -11.70
C SER A 211 12.29 4.70 -13.04
N ASN A 212 12.96 4.20 -14.07
CA ASN A 212 12.98 4.81 -15.39
C ASN A 212 11.67 4.52 -16.16
N LYS A 213 11.37 5.30 -17.21
CA LYS A 213 10.16 5.13 -18.04
C LYS A 213 10.01 3.73 -18.65
N ASN A 214 11.14 3.08 -18.93
CA ASN A 214 11.19 1.74 -19.52
C ASN A 214 11.32 0.62 -18.47
N THR A 215 11.30 0.96 -17.18
CA THR A 215 11.35 -0.02 -16.10
C THR A 215 9.95 -0.64 -15.90
N PHE A 216 9.92 -1.95 -15.75
CA PHE A 216 8.70 -2.72 -15.45
C PHE A 216 8.91 -3.58 -14.21
N TYR A 217 8.17 -3.29 -13.15
CA TYR A 217 8.17 -4.14 -11.96
C TYR A 217 6.82 -4.85 -11.85
N HIS A 218 6.85 -6.17 -11.73
CA HIS A 218 5.68 -7.00 -11.53
C HIS A 218 5.85 -7.89 -10.31
N PHE A 219 5.15 -7.52 -9.23
CA PHE A 219 5.13 -8.26 -7.98
C PHE A 219 3.75 -8.91 -7.84
N SER A 220 3.67 -10.22 -8.01
CA SER A 220 2.40 -10.94 -7.99
C SER A 220 2.43 -12.11 -7.01
N GLU A 221 1.34 -12.31 -6.29
CA GLU A 221 1.13 -13.50 -5.46
C GLU A 221 2.28 -13.69 -4.45
N LEU A 222 2.63 -12.62 -3.75
CA LEU A 222 3.72 -12.61 -2.75
C LEU A 222 3.18 -12.59 -1.32
N SER A 223 3.96 -13.13 -0.39
CA SER A 223 3.75 -12.91 1.03
C SER A 223 4.73 -11.85 1.53
N LEU A 224 4.22 -10.68 1.89
CA LEU A 224 5.00 -9.56 2.40
C LEU A 224 4.75 -9.32 3.89
N LYS A 225 5.80 -9.01 4.64
CA LYS A 225 5.66 -8.44 5.98
C LYS A 225 5.45 -6.93 5.88
N ASN A 226 6.34 -6.23 5.20
CA ASN A 226 6.31 -4.79 4.99
C ASN A 226 6.57 -4.42 3.52
N LEU A 227 5.90 -3.35 3.08
CA LEU A 227 6.10 -2.72 1.77
C LEU A 227 6.57 -1.28 1.96
N PHE A 228 7.76 -0.95 1.45
CA PHE A 228 8.41 0.34 1.61
C PHE A 228 8.65 1.03 0.27
N PHE A 229 8.31 2.31 0.22
CA PHE A 229 8.72 3.24 -0.81
C PHE A 229 9.44 4.40 -0.10
N GLU A 230 10.76 4.48 -0.23
CA GLU A 230 11.56 5.49 0.46
C GLU A 230 12.48 6.23 -0.49
N ASN A 231 12.37 7.56 -0.53
CA ASN A 231 13.10 8.41 -1.47
C ASN A 231 12.97 7.90 -2.91
N PHE A 232 11.75 7.52 -3.31
CA PHE A 232 11.49 6.81 -4.56
C PHE A 232 10.69 7.66 -5.55
N THR A 233 11.16 7.79 -6.79
CA THR A 233 10.43 8.43 -7.88
C THR A 233 10.14 7.42 -8.98
N ASN A 234 8.86 7.15 -9.24
CA ASN A 234 8.45 6.22 -10.28
C ASN A 234 8.09 6.94 -11.59
N LEU A 235 8.90 6.75 -12.64
CA LEU A 235 8.53 7.13 -14.00
C LEU A 235 8.11 5.94 -14.88
N GLY A 236 8.31 4.71 -14.39
CA GLY A 236 8.02 3.47 -15.10
C GLY A 236 6.63 2.90 -14.80
N ASN A 237 6.47 1.60 -15.07
CA ASN A 237 5.24 0.85 -14.81
C ASN A 237 5.47 -0.16 -13.68
N ILE A 238 4.75 0.00 -12.59
CA ILE A 238 4.83 -0.90 -11.43
C ILE A 238 3.46 -1.52 -11.20
N THR A 239 3.40 -2.84 -11.21
CA THR A 239 2.19 -3.61 -10.92
C THR A 239 2.43 -4.47 -9.69
N ILE A 240 1.56 -4.31 -8.70
CA ILE A 240 1.51 -5.08 -7.48
C ILE A 240 0.17 -5.83 -7.44
N SER A 241 0.19 -7.15 -7.55
CA SER A 241 -1.01 -7.98 -7.68
C SER A 241 -1.10 -9.09 -6.64
N LYS A 242 -2.29 -9.31 -6.08
CA LYS A 242 -2.59 -10.44 -5.17
C LYS A 242 -1.56 -10.61 -4.04
N ILE A 243 -1.05 -9.51 -3.49
CA ILE A 243 -0.09 -9.57 -2.39
C ILE A 243 -0.82 -9.68 -1.06
N SER A 244 -0.36 -10.62 -0.22
CA SER A 244 -0.75 -10.69 1.20
C SER A 244 0.27 -9.94 2.04
N LEU A 245 -0.12 -8.79 2.60
CA LEU A 245 0.70 -8.02 3.53
C LEU A 245 0.33 -8.36 4.98
N SER A 246 1.29 -8.52 5.89
CA SER A 246 1.00 -8.81 7.32
C SER A 246 1.15 -7.60 8.24
N GLU A 247 2.07 -6.67 7.97
CA GLU A 247 2.28 -5.45 8.75
C GLU A 247 1.89 -4.20 7.96
N ASN A 248 2.87 -3.42 7.49
CA ASN A 248 2.66 -2.01 7.18
C ASN A 248 3.03 -1.64 5.74
N ILE A 249 2.37 -0.62 5.21
CA ILE A 249 2.77 0.10 4.00
C ILE A 249 3.43 1.40 4.42
N THR A 250 4.65 1.65 3.97
CA THR A 250 5.40 2.85 4.30
C THR A 250 5.77 3.62 3.04
N ILE A 251 5.40 4.90 2.98
CA ILE A 251 5.67 5.78 1.84
C ILE A 251 6.29 7.08 2.36
N LYS A 252 7.58 7.27 2.10
CA LYS A 252 8.38 8.41 2.58
C LYS A 252 9.10 9.08 1.43
N TYR A 253 8.97 10.40 1.33
CA TYR A 253 9.70 11.23 0.37
C TYR A 253 9.65 10.67 -1.07
N SER A 254 8.49 10.15 -1.48
CA SER A 254 8.35 9.37 -2.71
C SER A 254 7.26 9.91 -3.62
N ASP A 255 7.45 9.82 -4.93
CA ASP A 255 6.42 9.96 -5.96
C ASP A 255 6.17 8.60 -6.61
N LEU A 256 5.00 8.01 -6.35
CA LEU A 256 4.66 6.68 -6.85
C LEU A 256 4.24 6.66 -8.32
N GLY A 257 4.03 7.84 -8.95
CA GLY A 257 3.66 7.94 -10.35
C GLY A 257 2.54 6.97 -10.75
N LYS A 258 2.71 6.29 -11.88
CA LYS A 258 1.79 5.27 -12.37
C LYS A 258 2.11 3.91 -11.76
N LEU A 259 1.55 3.66 -10.58
CA LEU A 259 1.60 2.37 -9.90
C LEU A 259 0.20 1.75 -9.85
N THR A 260 0.10 0.47 -10.17
CA THR A 260 -1.17 -0.27 -10.21
C THR A 260 -1.20 -1.33 -9.11
N PHE A 261 -2.23 -1.28 -8.26
CA PHE A 261 -2.56 -2.35 -7.32
C PHE A 261 -3.73 -3.18 -7.84
N ILE A 262 -3.57 -4.50 -7.91
CA ILE A 262 -4.58 -5.44 -8.41
C ILE A 262 -4.89 -6.47 -7.32
N ASP A 263 -6.16 -6.65 -6.95
CA ASP A 263 -6.62 -7.67 -5.99
C ASP A 263 -5.79 -7.73 -4.68
N CYS A 264 -5.38 -6.57 -4.19
CA CYS A 264 -4.64 -6.44 -2.92
C CYS A 264 -5.58 -5.97 -1.81
N ASP A 265 -5.62 -6.65 -0.67
CA ASP A 265 -6.40 -6.20 0.49
C ASP A 265 -5.48 -5.65 1.59
N PHE A 266 -5.44 -4.33 1.69
CA PHE A 266 -4.71 -3.60 2.72
C PHE A 266 -5.63 -2.94 3.75
N SER A 267 -6.95 -3.21 3.72
CA SER A 267 -7.95 -2.55 4.58
C SER A 267 -7.60 -2.60 6.06
N ASN A 268 -6.99 -3.71 6.48
CA ASN A 268 -6.62 -3.96 7.87
C ASN A 268 -5.21 -3.54 8.26
N ARG A 269 -4.41 -3.01 7.34
CA ARG A 269 -2.99 -2.69 7.54
C ARG A 269 -2.80 -1.22 7.90
N GLU A 270 -1.68 -0.93 8.56
CA GLU A 270 -1.30 0.46 8.83
C GLU A 270 -0.56 1.04 7.63
N MET A 271 -0.81 2.33 7.39
CA MET A 271 -0.08 3.10 6.40
C MET A 271 0.70 4.21 7.08
N LEU A 272 2.00 4.25 6.86
CA LEU A 272 2.91 5.27 7.35
C LEU A 272 3.28 6.19 6.19
N PHE A 273 2.84 7.44 6.25
CA PHE A 273 3.01 8.40 5.17
C PHE A 273 3.82 9.63 5.58
N LEU A 274 4.74 10.07 4.72
CA LEU A 274 5.51 11.30 4.91
C LEU A 274 5.91 11.94 3.58
N SER A 275 5.49 13.18 3.36
CA SER A 275 5.93 14.06 2.26
C SER A 275 6.04 13.36 0.91
N SER A 276 4.96 12.67 0.49
CA SER A 276 4.94 11.83 -0.70
C SER A 276 3.78 12.17 -1.64
N LYS A 277 3.80 11.64 -2.86
CA LYS A 277 2.78 11.79 -3.89
C LYS A 277 2.29 10.40 -4.36
N ILE A 278 0.98 10.18 -4.26
CA ILE A 278 0.30 8.88 -4.53
C ILE A 278 -1.03 9.05 -5.27
N ASN A 279 -1.37 10.25 -5.75
CA ASN A 279 -2.66 10.54 -6.38
C ASN A 279 -2.84 9.91 -7.78
N ASP A 280 -1.75 9.43 -8.39
CA ASP A 280 -1.73 8.89 -9.76
C ASP A 280 -1.73 7.35 -9.78
N ILE A 281 -1.91 6.69 -8.62
CA ILE A 281 -2.01 5.22 -8.54
C ILE A 281 -3.36 4.74 -9.08
N THR A 282 -3.37 3.52 -9.63
CA THR A 282 -4.56 2.83 -10.13
C THR A 282 -4.91 1.66 -9.23
N LEU A 283 -6.19 1.48 -8.93
CA LEU A 283 -6.71 0.37 -8.12
C LEU A 283 -7.65 -0.49 -8.96
N ALA A 284 -7.42 -1.80 -9.02
CA ALA A 284 -8.31 -2.77 -9.66
C ALA A 284 -8.60 -3.91 -8.68
N GLY A 285 -9.79 -3.91 -8.06
CA GLY A 285 -10.12 -4.89 -7.01
C GLY A 285 -9.30 -4.73 -5.72
N ALA A 286 -8.48 -3.68 -5.60
CA ALA A 286 -7.65 -3.43 -4.44
C ALA A 286 -8.34 -2.56 -3.38
N LYS A 287 -8.14 -2.90 -2.10
CA LYS A 287 -8.62 -2.13 -0.93
C LYS A 287 -7.43 -1.51 -0.22
N PHE A 288 -7.52 -0.22 0.05
CA PHE A 288 -6.49 0.51 0.80
C PHE A 288 -6.78 0.53 2.32
N PRO A 289 -5.77 0.84 3.14
CA PRO A 289 -5.93 1.01 4.59
C PRO A 289 -7.05 1.98 4.95
N SER A 290 -7.93 1.59 5.87
CA SER A 290 -9.01 2.48 6.33
C SER A 290 -8.48 3.87 6.75
N PRO A 291 -9.23 4.97 6.58
CA PRO A 291 -8.73 6.32 6.85
C PRO A 291 -8.13 6.50 8.26
N LYS A 292 -8.65 5.76 9.24
CA LYS A 292 -8.16 5.77 10.64
C LYS A 292 -6.81 5.09 10.84
N LYS A 293 -6.44 4.15 9.96
CA LYS A 293 -5.16 3.41 9.98
C LYS A 293 -4.06 4.12 9.19
N ILE A 294 -4.32 5.33 8.72
CA ILE A 294 -3.34 6.18 8.04
C ILE A 294 -2.74 7.12 9.06
N ASN A 295 -1.46 6.91 9.33
CA ASN A 295 -0.67 7.67 10.28
C ASN A 295 0.46 8.39 9.56
N SER A 296 0.92 9.48 10.17
CA SER A 296 2.16 10.14 9.78
C SER A 296 3.27 9.73 10.72
N LEU A 297 4.47 9.52 10.17
CA LEU A 297 5.63 9.04 10.93
C LEU A 297 6.08 9.99 12.05
N ILE A 298 5.77 11.28 11.91
CA ILE A 298 6.16 12.34 12.86
C ILE A 298 4.94 12.83 13.65
N ASN A 299 3.83 12.08 13.66
CA ASN A 299 2.53 12.51 14.24
C ASN A 299 2.07 13.89 13.75
N ASN A 300 2.53 14.30 12.56
CA ASN A 300 2.15 15.54 11.91
C ASN A 300 0.77 15.36 11.24
N LYS A 301 -0.23 16.08 11.77
CA LYS A 301 -1.61 16.04 11.28
C LYS A 301 -1.77 16.54 9.85
N GLU A 302 -0.97 17.52 9.41
CA GLU A 302 -1.00 18.00 8.02
C GLU A 302 -0.52 16.92 7.04
N GLN A 303 0.45 16.11 7.44
CA GLN A 303 0.90 14.96 6.63
C GLN A 303 -0.17 13.87 6.55
N LYS A 304 -0.88 13.60 7.65
CA LYS A 304 -2.05 12.69 7.64
C LYS A 304 -3.13 13.22 6.70
N LYS A 305 -3.48 14.51 6.81
CA LYS A 305 -4.46 15.18 5.94
C LYS A 305 -4.06 15.06 4.47
N LEU A 306 -2.79 15.31 4.15
CA LEU A 306 -2.25 15.16 2.79
C LEU A 306 -2.43 13.73 2.27
N ALA A 307 -2.05 12.71 3.05
CA ALA A 307 -2.21 11.31 2.68
C ALA A 307 -3.67 10.94 2.37
N VAL A 308 -4.57 11.26 3.30
CA VAL A 308 -6.01 10.99 3.21
C VAL A 308 -6.62 11.72 2.00
N SER A 309 -6.21 12.97 1.75
CA SER A 309 -6.69 13.75 0.60
C SER A 309 -6.27 13.14 -0.74
N GLN A 310 -5.05 12.61 -0.83
CA GLN A 310 -4.57 11.95 -2.04
C GLN A 310 -5.28 10.62 -2.29
N ILE A 311 -5.50 9.79 -1.27
CA ILE A 311 -6.23 8.52 -1.41
C ILE A 311 -7.70 8.77 -1.76
N LYS A 312 -8.33 9.79 -1.16
CA LYS A 312 -9.66 10.24 -1.59
C LYS A 312 -9.71 10.50 -3.10
N LYS A 313 -8.72 11.22 -3.66
CA LYS A 313 -8.67 11.49 -5.11
C LYS A 313 -8.53 10.20 -5.91
N VAL A 314 -7.73 9.23 -5.44
CA VAL A 314 -7.61 7.91 -6.07
C VAL A 314 -8.98 7.22 -6.15
N PHE A 315 -9.73 7.16 -5.04
CA PHE A 315 -11.07 6.57 -5.04
C PHE A 315 -12.09 7.34 -5.90
N GLN A 316 -11.99 8.67 -5.95
CA GLN A 316 -12.81 9.49 -6.85
C GLN A 316 -12.52 9.18 -8.32
N ASN A 317 -11.25 9.01 -8.69
CA ASN A 317 -10.84 8.74 -10.07
C ASN A 317 -11.34 7.37 -10.57
N ILE A 318 -11.49 6.38 -9.68
CA ILE A 318 -12.04 5.06 -10.04
C ILE A 318 -13.58 4.99 -9.93
N GLY A 319 -14.24 6.07 -9.52
CA GLY A 319 -15.70 6.13 -9.36
C GLY A 319 -16.24 5.51 -8.06
N ASP A 320 -15.39 5.13 -7.11
CA ASP A 320 -15.81 4.65 -5.79
C ASP A 320 -16.16 5.83 -4.88
N SER A 321 -17.37 6.35 -5.09
CA SER A 321 -17.88 7.52 -4.39
C SER A 321 -18.08 7.29 -2.90
N LEU A 322 -18.44 6.07 -2.49
CA LEU A 322 -18.69 5.70 -1.10
C LEU A 322 -17.38 5.73 -0.30
N THR A 323 -16.36 5.00 -0.74
CA THR A 323 -15.07 4.97 -0.06
C THR A 323 -14.41 6.35 -0.10
N ALA A 324 -14.45 7.06 -1.23
CA ALA A 324 -13.98 8.44 -1.31
C ALA A 324 -14.64 9.36 -0.28
N SER A 325 -15.93 9.14 0.00
CA SER A 325 -16.69 9.88 1.00
C SER A 325 -16.16 9.64 2.42
N GLU A 326 -15.79 8.39 2.76
CA GLU A 326 -15.19 8.05 4.06
C GLU A 326 -13.85 8.77 4.27
N TYR A 327 -12.97 8.73 3.26
CA TYR A 327 -11.72 9.49 3.31
C TYR A 327 -11.97 11.00 3.40
N LYS A 328 -13.02 11.51 2.74
CA LYS A 328 -13.38 12.93 2.86
C LYS A 328 -13.78 13.31 4.29
N ALA A 329 -14.53 12.45 4.98
CA ALA A 329 -14.90 12.69 6.38
C ALA A 329 -13.66 12.71 7.29
N GLU A 330 -12.72 11.78 7.09
CA GLU A 330 -11.48 11.76 7.88
C GLU A 330 -10.54 12.94 7.56
N GLU A 331 -10.49 13.40 6.31
CA GLU A 331 -9.77 14.61 5.91
C GLU A 331 -10.28 15.83 6.70
N LEU A 332 -11.61 15.97 6.80
CA LEU A 332 -12.26 17.06 7.52
C LEU A 332 -12.06 16.95 9.03
N ASN A 333 -12.14 15.74 9.61
CA ASN A 333 -11.83 15.50 11.03
C ASN A 333 -10.38 15.84 11.35
N THR A 334 -9.45 15.46 10.48
CA THR A 334 -8.03 15.76 10.66
C THR A 334 -7.81 17.27 10.61
N TYR A 335 -8.41 17.96 9.63
CA TYR A 335 -8.34 19.41 9.49
C TYR A 335 -8.97 20.17 10.67
N GLU A 336 -10.16 19.77 11.13
CA GLU A 336 -10.79 20.30 12.35
C GLU A 336 -9.83 20.26 13.54
N SER A 337 -9.06 19.17 13.65
CA SER A 337 -8.10 18.97 14.73
C SER A 337 -6.79 19.77 14.58
N THR A 338 -6.50 20.37 13.42
CA THR A 338 -5.37 21.29 13.21
C THR A 338 -5.76 22.75 13.40
N LEU A 339 -7.06 23.06 13.31
CA LEU A 339 -7.56 24.42 13.55
C LEU A 339 -7.50 24.81 15.03
N ASN A 340 -7.07 26.04 15.28
CA ASN A 340 -7.31 26.75 16.53
C ASN A 340 -8.80 27.10 16.69
N TRP A 341 -9.20 27.64 17.85
CA TRP A 341 -10.57 28.10 18.04
C TRP A 341 -10.95 29.16 16.98
N SER A 342 -11.87 28.80 16.09
CA SER A 342 -12.34 29.65 15.00
C SER A 342 -13.77 29.29 14.62
N TRP A 343 -14.48 30.21 13.96
CA TRP A 343 -15.81 29.95 13.41
C TRP A 343 -15.83 28.76 12.44
N GLU A 344 -14.74 28.55 11.72
CA GLU A 344 -14.58 27.41 10.83
C GLU A 344 -14.55 26.08 11.62
N LYS A 345 -13.82 26.05 12.74
CA LYS A 345 -13.78 24.87 13.62
C LYS A 345 -15.16 24.56 14.21
N ILE A 346 -15.90 25.59 14.64
CA ILE A 346 -17.27 25.43 15.13
C ILE A 346 -18.17 24.86 14.03
N ASN A 347 -18.08 25.39 12.81
CA ASN A 347 -18.86 24.90 11.67
C ASN A 347 -18.54 23.42 11.36
N LEU A 348 -17.24 23.06 11.29
CA LEU A 348 -16.81 21.67 11.09
C LEU A 348 -17.31 20.74 12.21
N TYR A 349 -17.23 21.19 13.46
CA TYR A 349 -17.72 20.45 14.62
C TYR A 349 -19.23 20.23 14.55
N LEU A 350 -20.01 21.27 14.23
CA LEU A 350 -21.46 21.15 14.09
C LEU A 350 -21.84 20.24 12.92
N ASN A 351 -21.15 20.32 11.78
CA ASN A 351 -21.39 19.41 10.64
C ASN A 351 -21.06 17.96 11.02
N LYS A 352 -19.96 17.73 11.73
CA LYS A 352 -19.61 16.41 12.27
C LYS A 352 -20.71 15.87 13.20
N LEU A 353 -21.18 16.70 14.12
CA LEU A 353 -22.20 16.32 15.11
C LEU A 353 -23.57 16.08 14.48
N THR A 354 -23.95 16.86 13.47
CA THR A 354 -25.32 16.82 12.93
C THR A 354 -25.49 15.84 11.79
N ASN A 355 -24.53 15.71 10.88
CA ASN A 355 -24.66 14.84 9.70
C ASN A 355 -23.39 14.06 9.35
N ASN A 356 -22.42 13.99 10.26
CA ASN A 356 -21.12 13.35 10.06
C ASN A 356 -20.45 13.81 8.75
N HIS A 357 -20.39 15.12 8.50
CA HIS A 357 -19.88 15.71 7.24
C HIS A 357 -20.66 15.28 5.98
N GLY A 358 -21.98 15.18 6.13
CA GLY A 358 -22.94 14.79 5.10
C GLY A 358 -22.94 13.30 4.77
N GLN A 359 -22.37 12.44 5.63
CA GLN A 359 -22.39 10.98 5.47
C GLN A 359 -23.61 10.31 6.08
N ASN A 360 -24.43 11.04 6.85
CA ASN A 360 -25.62 10.47 7.47
C ASN A 360 -26.75 11.49 7.40
N TRP A 361 -27.76 11.23 6.57
CA TRP A 361 -28.95 12.07 6.44
C TRP A 361 -30.01 11.76 7.49
N ILE A 362 -30.02 10.56 8.05
CA ILE A 362 -30.98 10.14 9.09
C ILE A 362 -30.67 10.90 10.39
N GLN A 363 -29.39 11.08 10.71
CA GLN A 363 -28.95 11.81 11.90
C GLN A 363 -29.53 13.23 12.02
N PRO A 364 -29.40 14.13 11.02
CA PRO A 364 -30.00 15.46 11.10
C PRO A 364 -31.53 15.43 11.08
N LEU A 365 -32.16 14.44 10.45
CA LEU A 365 -33.62 14.27 10.49
C LEU A 365 -34.12 13.91 11.90
N VAL A 366 -33.48 12.94 12.55
CA VAL A 366 -33.81 12.53 13.91
C VAL A 366 -33.53 13.68 14.89
N LEU A 367 -32.38 14.35 14.75
CA LEU A 367 -32.06 15.53 15.56
C LEU A 367 -33.08 16.65 15.36
N LEU A 368 -33.52 16.92 14.12
CA LEU A 368 -34.55 17.91 13.80
C LEU A 368 -35.86 17.58 14.51
N LEU A 369 -36.31 16.32 14.47
CA LEU A 369 -37.54 15.91 15.12
C LEU A 369 -37.45 16.01 16.65
N ILE A 370 -36.36 15.53 17.24
CA ILE A 370 -36.17 15.59 18.70
C ILE A 370 -36.04 17.04 19.18
N SER A 371 -35.25 17.87 18.50
CA SER A 371 -35.06 19.27 18.88
C SER A 371 -36.34 20.07 18.71
N THR A 372 -37.09 19.83 17.63
CA THR A 372 -38.39 20.49 17.41
C THR A 372 -39.35 20.11 18.52
N ALA A 373 -39.42 18.82 18.92
CA ALA A 373 -40.31 18.38 19.99
C ALA A 373 -39.95 19.01 21.34
N PHE A 374 -38.65 19.12 21.64
CA PHE A 374 -38.14 19.81 22.82
C PHE A 374 -38.53 21.29 22.84
N PHE A 375 -38.22 22.04 21.78
CA PHE A 375 -38.55 23.46 21.70
C PHE A 375 -40.06 23.71 21.67
N PHE A 376 -40.82 22.87 20.96
CA PHE A 376 -42.28 22.97 20.91
C PHE A 376 -42.90 22.75 22.29
N SER A 377 -42.38 21.81 23.07
CA SER A 377 -42.83 21.58 24.44
C SER A 377 -42.59 22.82 25.31
N ILE A 378 -41.36 23.35 25.32
CA ILE A 378 -41.01 24.58 26.06
C ILE A 378 -41.87 25.77 25.59
N TYR A 379 -42.11 25.88 24.29
CA TYR A 379 -42.97 26.90 23.71
C TYR A 379 -44.41 26.79 24.21
N CYS A 380 -45.01 25.60 24.19
CA CYS A 380 -46.34 25.36 24.75
C CYS A 380 -46.41 25.67 26.26
N PHE A 381 -45.40 25.28 27.03
CA PHE A 381 -45.30 25.65 28.45
C PHE A 381 -45.26 27.17 28.64
N SER A 382 -44.52 27.89 27.79
CA SER A 382 -44.44 29.36 27.83
C SER A 382 -45.76 30.06 27.50
N LEU A 383 -46.63 29.40 26.73
CA LEU A 383 -48.00 29.85 26.43
C LEU A 383 -49.00 29.51 27.55
N GLY A 384 -48.55 28.86 28.62
CA GLY A 384 -49.39 28.49 29.77
C GLY A 384 -50.05 27.11 29.66
N PHE A 385 -49.74 26.32 28.62
CA PHE A 385 -50.24 24.94 28.55
C PHE A 385 -49.55 24.06 29.60
N LYS A 386 -50.34 23.30 30.35
CA LYS A 386 -49.86 22.28 31.30
C LYS A 386 -50.11 20.89 30.74
N PHE A 387 -49.12 20.01 30.87
CA PHE A 387 -49.27 18.61 30.49
C PHE A 387 -50.05 17.86 31.58
N GLU A 388 -51.35 17.64 31.36
CA GLU A 388 -52.21 16.91 32.29
C GLU A 388 -53.03 15.83 31.56
N LEU A 389 -52.60 14.56 31.61
CA LEU A 389 -53.30 13.46 30.92
C LEU A 389 -54.51 12.88 31.69
N LYS A 390 -55.07 13.63 32.65
CA LYS A 390 -56.09 13.12 33.58
C LYS A 390 -57.53 13.24 33.07
N SER A 391 -57.81 14.17 32.16
CA SER A 391 -59.16 14.40 31.64
C SER A 391 -59.19 14.26 30.12
N TYR A 392 -60.33 13.82 29.58
CA TYR A 392 -60.55 13.75 28.13
C TYR A 392 -60.33 15.10 27.44
N GLN A 393 -60.81 16.19 28.06
CA GLN A 393 -60.61 17.55 27.57
C GLN A 393 -59.13 17.93 27.47
N ASN A 394 -58.31 17.54 28.44
CA ASN A 394 -56.87 17.84 28.39
C ASN A 394 -56.15 17.00 27.32
N ILE A 395 -56.59 15.76 27.08
CA ILE A 395 -56.08 14.93 25.97
C ILE A 395 -56.42 15.57 24.63
N GLU A 396 -57.65 16.07 24.46
CA GLU A 396 -58.07 16.76 23.23
C GLU A 396 -57.23 18.02 22.98
N VAL A 397 -56.99 18.84 24.02
CA VAL A 397 -56.10 20.01 23.94
C VAL A 397 -54.67 19.59 23.59
N PHE A 398 -54.16 18.52 24.20
CA PHE A 398 -52.85 17.98 23.89
C PHE A 398 -52.73 17.53 22.43
N LEU A 399 -53.67 16.72 21.94
CA LEU A 399 -53.70 16.24 20.56
C LEU A 399 -53.84 17.40 19.56
N LYS A 400 -54.69 18.38 19.88
CA LYS A 400 -54.81 19.62 19.10
C LYS A 400 -53.48 20.36 19.03
N ASN A 401 -52.79 20.54 20.16
CA ASN A 401 -51.47 21.18 20.17
C ASN A 401 -50.46 20.38 19.34
N CYS A 402 -50.41 19.06 19.52
CA CYS A 402 -49.54 18.17 18.73
C CYS A 402 -49.79 18.26 17.22
N SER A 403 -51.02 18.55 16.78
CA SER A 403 -51.31 18.73 15.34
C SER A 403 -50.54 19.90 14.71
N TYR A 404 -50.15 20.91 15.51
CA TYR A 404 -49.36 22.06 15.06
C TYR A 404 -47.85 21.83 15.16
N TYR A 405 -47.41 20.62 15.52
CA TYR A 405 -46.00 20.28 15.64
C TYR A 405 -45.22 20.52 14.33
N PHE A 406 -45.74 20.03 13.19
CA PHE A 406 -45.10 20.21 11.89
C PHE A 406 -45.14 21.67 11.40
N GLU A 407 -46.15 22.44 11.80
CA GLU A 407 -46.18 23.87 11.54
C GLU A 407 -45.10 24.60 12.35
N PHE A 408 -44.87 24.21 13.61
CA PHE A 408 -43.78 24.74 14.43
C PHE A 408 -42.39 24.38 13.88
N LEU A 409 -42.27 23.21 13.22
CA LEU A 409 -41.04 22.81 12.53
C LEU A 409 -40.69 23.78 11.38
N ASN A 410 -41.67 24.37 10.71
CA ASN A 410 -41.46 25.29 9.59
C ASN A 410 -40.78 26.61 10.05
N PRO A 411 -39.52 26.89 9.67
CA PRO A 411 -38.80 28.07 10.13
C PRO A 411 -39.34 29.39 9.54
N ILE A 412 -40.14 29.34 8.48
CA ILE A 412 -40.67 30.51 7.75
C ILE A 412 -42.02 30.99 8.33
N ARG A 413 -42.60 30.26 9.30
CA ARG A 413 -43.89 30.63 9.92
C ARG A 413 -43.83 32.02 10.57
N LYS A 414 -44.95 32.76 10.54
CA LYS A 414 -45.08 34.03 11.26
C LYS A 414 -45.11 33.79 12.77
N SER A 415 -44.44 34.64 13.57
CA SER A 415 -44.32 34.44 15.03
C SER A 415 -45.65 34.58 15.78
N ASP A 416 -46.63 35.26 15.20
CA ASP A 416 -47.98 35.45 15.74
C ASP A 416 -48.98 34.38 15.29
N PHE A 417 -48.61 33.51 14.34
CA PHE A 417 -49.51 32.50 13.78
C PHE A 417 -49.97 31.48 14.82
N LEU A 418 -49.02 30.83 15.52
CA LEU A 418 -49.34 29.78 16.49
C LEU A 418 -50.04 30.31 17.74
N PRO A 419 -49.63 31.42 18.38
CA PRO A 419 -50.36 31.92 19.54
C PRO A 419 -51.80 32.30 19.19
N LYS A 420 -52.03 32.88 18.00
CA LYS A 420 -53.38 33.26 17.55
C LYS A 420 -54.30 32.04 17.41
N ILE A 421 -53.78 30.92 16.94
CA ILE A 421 -54.54 29.69 16.74
C ILE A 421 -54.73 28.91 18.05
N LEU A 422 -53.70 28.88 18.89
CA LEU A 422 -53.69 28.10 20.12
C LEU A 422 -54.45 28.78 21.27
N LEU A 423 -54.35 30.11 21.40
CA LEU A 423 -54.98 30.88 22.49
C LEU A 423 -56.25 31.64 22.08
N GLY A 424 -56.47 31.83 20.77
CA GLY A 424 -57.49 32.74 20.24
C GLY A 424 -56.99 34.19 20.16
N SER A 425 -57.64 35.01 19.31
CA SER A 425 -57.22 36.40 19.03
C SER A 425 -57.28 37.34 20.23
N GLU A 426 -58.15 37.06 21.21
CA GLU A 426 -58.38 37.94 22.35
C GLU A 426 -57.24 37.90 23.39
N LYS A 427 -56.53 36.77 23.49
CA LYS A 427 -55.45 36.54 24.49
C LYS A 427 -54.04 36.88 24.00
N LEU A 428 -53.92 37.47 22.81
CA LEU A 428 -52.62 37.79 22.21
C LEU A 428 -51.82 38.84 22.99
N ARG A 429 -52.49 39.70 23.78
CA ARG A 429 -51.83 40.77 24.55
C ARG A 429 -51.08 40.27 25.78
N ASP A 430 -51.35 39.05 26.22
CA ASP A 430 -50.79 38.48 27.45
C ASP A 430 -49.59 37.54 27.19
N ILE A 431 -49.11 37.48 25.95
CA ILE A 431 -47.99 36.60 25.58
C ILE A 431 -46.67 37.18 26.11
N SER A 432 -45.94 36.36 26.87
CA SER A 432 -44.63 36.73 27.39
C SER A 432 -43.60 36.91 26.27
N ASN A 433 -42.71 37.92 26.41
CA ASN A 433 -41.56 38.10 25.51
C ASN A 433 -40.66 36.86 25.43
N VAL A 434 -40.65 36.04 26.48
CA VAL A 434 -39.91 34.77 26.51
C VAL A 434 -40.43 33.80 25.45
N THR A 435 -41.74 33.79 25.19
CA THR A 435 -42.35 32.94 24.15
C THR A 435 -41.84 33.31 22.75
N TYR A 436 -41.73 34.61 22.44
CA TYR A 436 -41.17 35.07 21.16
C TYR A 436 -39.68 34.75 21.02
N LEU A 437 -38.93 34.84 22.12
CA LEU A 437 -37.53 34.45 22.14
C LEU A 437 -37.36 32.95 21.87
N ILE A 438 -38.14 32.08 22.54
CA ILE A 438 -38.14 30.63 22.31
C ILE A 438 -38.49 30.32 20.85
N ASP A 439 -39.54 30.94 20.30
CA ASP A 439 -39.96 30.76 18.90
C ASP A 439 -38.84 31.12 17.91
N SER A 440 -38.16 32.24 18.17
CA SER A 440 -37.06 32.74 17.33
C SER A 440 -35.84 31.82 17.38
N VAL A 441 -35.45 31.36 18.57
CA VAL A 441 -34.36 30.38 18.73
C VAL A 441 -34.72 29.06 18.05
N ALA A 442 -35.94 28.57 18.22
CA ALA A 442 -36.42 27.36 17.57
C ALA A 442 -36.38 27.47 16.04
N LYS A 443 -36.76 28.63 15.47
CA LYS A 443 -36.64 28.89 14.02
C LYS A 443 -35.21 28.77 13.51
N ILE A 444 -34.25 29.33 14.24
CA ILE A 444 -32.82 29.27 13.89
C ILE A 444 -32.33 27.81 13.92
N PHE A 445 -32.64 27.08 14.99
CA PHE A 445 -32.24 25.67 15.14
C PHE A 445 -32.89 24.77 14.09
N ASN A 446 -34.21 24.88 13.89
CA ASN A 446 -34.94 24.07 12.91
C ASN A 446 -34.49 24.41 11.48
N GLY A 447 -34.27 25.68 11.17
CA GLY A 447 -33.73 26.12 9.88
C GLY A 447 -32.35 25.52 9.61
N TYR A 448 -31.45 25.53 10.60
CA TYR A 448 -30.12 24.93 10.48
C TYR A 448 -30.19 23.41 10.29
N LEU A 449 -30.96 22.67 11.10
CA LEU A 449 -31.04 21.21 10.99
C LEU A 449 -31.75 20.77 9.70
N LEU A 450 -32.77 21.51 9.25
CA LEU A 450 -33.41 21.29 7.96
C LEU A 450 -32.42 21.50 6.81
N TYR A 451 -31.60 22.55 6.88
CA TYR A 451 -30.51 22.75 5.92
C TYR A 451 -29.52 21.58 5.92
N GLN A 452 -29.08 21.11 7.09
CA GLN A 452 -28.15 19.97 7.21
C GLN A 452 -28.75 18.68 6.66
N PHE A 453 -30.04 18.45 6.89
CA PHE A 453 -30.78 17.32 6.30
C PHE A 453 -30.81 17.42 4.77
N ILE A 454 -31.20 18.56 4.20
CA ILE A 454 -31.25 18.76 2.74
C ILE A 454 -29.85 18.59 2.13
N ALA A 455 -28.82 19.16 2.76
CA ALA A 455 -27.44 19.07 2.29
C ALA A 455 -26.94 17.61 2.27
N ALA A 456 -27.18 16.85 3.34
CA ALA A 456 -26.83 15.44 3.42
C ALA A 456 -27.64 14.62 2.40
N PHE A 457 -28.96 14.80 2.35
CA PHE A 457 -29.87 14.08 1.46
C PHE A 457 -29.51 14.26 -0.02
N ARG A 458 -29.21 15.49 -0.44
CA ARG A 458 -28.79 15.80 -1.82
C ARG A 458 -27.49 15.08 -2.21
N LYS A 459 -26.59 14.85 -1.25
CA LYS A 459 -25.34 14.12 -1.49
C LYS A 459 -25.62 12.64 -1.73
N PHE A 460 -26.53 12.03 -0.95
CA PHE A 460 -26.97 10.65 -1.14
C PHE A 460 -27.68 10.44 -2.49
N GLY A 461 -28.55 11.37 -2.89
CA GLY A 461 -29.23 11.29 -4.19
C GLY A 461 -28.31 11.39 -5.41
N ARG A 462 -27.01 11.68 -5.24
CA ARG A 462 -26.00 11.71 -6.31
C ARG A 462 -25.08 10.48 -6.33
N MET A 463 -25.18 9.62 -5.31
CA MET A 463 -24.34 8.42 -5.17
C MET A 463 -24.95 7.19 -5.84
N ASN A 464 -26.24 7.25 -6.18
CA ASN A 464 -26.94 6.33 -7.07
C ASN A 464 -27.01 6.95 -8.46
#